data_AF-R1IDP1-F1
#
_entry.id   AF-R1IDP1-F1
#
_cell.length_a   1.000
_cell.length_b   1.000
_cell.length_c   1.000
_cell.angle_alpha   90.00
_cell.angle_beta   90.00
_cell.angle_gamma   90.00
#
_symmetry.space_group_name_H-M   'P 1'
#
loop_
_entity.id
_entity.type
_entity.pdbx_description
1 polymer ?
#
loop_
_entity_poly.entity_id
_entity_poly.type
_entity_poly.pdbx_seq_one_letter_code
_entity_poly.pdbx_strand_id
1 'polypeptide(L)'
;MRGKAAIVDPDPADYDRDGVSRAAAAAGAAMVFIVVPDGWGTASVPSVSAAPFLPIPTVQLDRDQGLALLATMKWFPALLSLQGVPVSPYLYDVVQTERDRIPDKPVHRVTAANTAAVTTHYRQTGSGGEAKEQRFAWKPWQDFAVNEYQRRVATPSTREEYVSSGDTLWQHRVRHGLIWDEMSPLTGGMTTAPRTYANGEHVTEDWFAPVVRPAIPRGVPGLDSTREGDKLRIRIPEFADSQAGHYGFNEGDDQAGPAVTSAKLFRDGQLVSEQPYAFGTFPAGADPATYRLDLSVRRDSPEWLFGTGTQTSWTFRSARSAAPALLPLLQLDYAVEADAGNRLPAGRQARIGLSARFQDGMATPDVRSMKAWASYDDGRTWRAVDVKRTGKSYEATIEHPALGATNSYVALRVQATDTAGNAVDQTVLRAYGLSSK
;
A
#
# COMPACT_ATOMS: atom_id res chain seq x y z
N MET A 1 28.20 32.86 4.84
CA MET A 1 28.70 31.70 4.08
C MET A 1 27.92 31.42 2.79
N ARG A 2 27.27 32.42 2.17
CA ARG A 2 26.31 32.18 1.06
C ARG A 2 26.95 31.42 -0.11
N GLY A 3 26.40 30.25 -0.44
CA GLY A 3 26.88 29.40 -1.53
C GLY A 3 28.14 28.57 -1.23
N LYS A 4 28.66 28.59 0.01
CA LYS A 4 29.85 27.82 0.42
C LYS A 4 29.46 26.64 1.31
N ALA A 5 30.25 25.57 1.26
CA ALA A 5 30.24 24.50 2.26
C ALA A 5 31.00 24.94 3.52
N ALA A 6 30.47 24.63 4.69
CA ALA A 6 31.19 24.73 5.95
C ALA A 6 31.79 23.35 6.31
N ILE A 7 32.94 23.33 6.97
CA ILE A 7 33.44 22.16 7.68
C ILE A 7 33.66 22.55 9.13
N VAL A 8 33.15 21.74 10.06
CA VAL A 8 33.16 21.99 11.49
C VAL A 8 33.79 20.79 12.18
N ASP A 9 34.82 21.06 12.97
CA ASP A 9 35.44 20.13 13.90
C ASP A 9 34.99 20.54 15.33
N PRO A 10 33.83 20.06 15.80
CA PRO A 10 33.32 20.41 17.12
C PRO A 10 34.13 19.72 18.23
N ASP A 11 34.20 20.36 19.40
CA ASP A 11 34.70 19.70 20.61
C ASP A 11 33.83 18.47 20.90
N PRO A 12 34.42 17.28 21.20
CA PRO A 12 33.65 16.09 21.56
C PRO A 12 32.63 16.30 22.69
N ALA A 13 32.91 17.19 23.65
CA ALA A 13 31.99 17.50 24.75
C ALA A 13 30.73 18.26 24.29
N ASP A 14 30.82 18.95 23.16
CA ASP A 14 29.78 19.81 22.59
C ASP A 14 29.21 19.24 21.29
N TYR A 15 29.40 17.94 21.01
CA TYR A 15 28.96 17.34 19.76
C TYR A 15 27.42 17.31 19.66
N ASP A 16 26.89 18.23 18.87
CA ASP A 16 25.48 18.28 18.45
C ASP A 16 25.40 18.45 16.92
N ARG A 17 25.20 17.31 16.22
CA ARG A 17 25.05 17.28 14.76
C ARG A 17 23.97 18.26 14.27
N ASP A 18 22.82 18.27 14.93
CA ASP A 18 21.65 19.03 14.49
C ASP A 18 21.83 20.52 14.77
N GLY A 19 22.36 20.85 15.95
CA GLY A 19 22.74 22.20 16.32
C GLY A 19 23.77 22.80 15.36
N VAL A 20 24.83 22.05 15.03
CA VAL A 20 25.85 22.47 14.06
C VAL A 20 25.25 22.69 12.67
N SER A 21 24.37 21.80 12.21
CA SER A 21 23.66 21.97 10.93
C SER A 21 22.80 23.23 10.89
N ARG A 22 22.01 23.47 11.94
CA ARG A 22 21.17 24.67 12.06
C ARG A 22 21.99 25.95 12.15
N ALA A 23 23.10 25.94 12.88
CA ALA A 23 24.01 27.07 12.99
C ALA A 23 24.69 27.40 11.65
N ALA A 24 25.17 26.37 10.93
CA ALA A 24 25.74 26.54 9.59
C ALA A 24 24.69 27.10 8.60
N ALA A 25 23.46 26.60 8.64
CA ALA A 25 22.35 27.11 7.84
C ALA A 25 22.04 28.58 8.17
N ALA A 26 21.96 28.95 9.45
CA ALA A 26 21.75 30.33 9.90
C ALA A 26 22.89 31.27 9.46
N ALA A 27 24.14 30.77 9.39
CA ALA A 27 25.28 31.49 8.82
C ALA A 27 25.26 31.57 7.27
N GLY A 28 24.23 30.99 6.65
CA GLY A 28 24.00 30.98 5.21
C GLY A 28 24.87 29.98 4.44
N ALA A 29 25.38 28.93 5.10
CA ALA A 29 26.11 27.86 4.41
C ALA A 29 25.15 27.09 3.48
N ALA A 30 25.65 26.64 2.34
CA ALA A 30 24.88 25.78 1.43
C ALA A 30 24.87 24.31 1.88
N MET A 31 25.84 23.91 2.70
CA MET A 31 25.97 22.58 3.32
C MET A 31 26.96 22.63 4.49
N VAL A 32 26.99 21.57 5.29
CA VAL A 32 27.99 21.40 6.34
C VAL A 32 28.60 19.98 6.35
N PHE A 33 29.91 19.92 6.49
CA PHE A 33 30.65 18.73 6.90
C PHE A 33 30.92 18.81 8.39
N ILE A 34 30.63 17.76 9.13
CA ILE A 34 30.85 17.67 10.57
C ILE A 34 31.85 16.55 10.81
N VAL A 35 33.00 16.88 11.37
CA VAL A 35 34.00 15.88 11.76
C VAL A 35 33.50 15.19 13.03
N VAL A 36 33.27 13.89 12.98
CA VAL A 36 32.80 13.15 14.16
C VAL A 36 33.93 13.01 15.19
N PRO A 37 33.63 12.94 16.49
CA PRO A 37 34.63 12.70 17.52
C PRO A 37 35.38 11.38 17.31
N ASP A 38 36.56 11.28 17.92
CA ASP A 38 37.37 10.06 17.81
C ASP A 38 36.64 8.86 18.42
N GLY A 39 36.72 7.70 17.75
CA GLY A 39 36.00 6.48 18.12
C GLY A 39 34.50 6.48 17.85
N TRP A 40 33.92 7.55 17.28
CA TRP A 40 32.49 7.60 16.91
C TRP A 40 32.29 7.20 15.45
N GLY A 41 31.20 6.49 15.17
CA GLY A 41 30.83 6.11 13.81
C GLY A 41 30.12 7.24 13.06
N THR A 42 30.26 7.28 11.74
CA THR A 42 29.56 8.21 10.84
C THR A 42 28.16 7.75 10.41
N ALA A 43 27.75 6.55 10.83
CA ALA A 43 26.45 5.99 10.50
C ALA A 43 25.32 6.86 11.07
N SER A 44 24.40 7.29 10.21
CA SER A 44 23.18 7.99 10.61
C SER A 44 22.00 7.51 9.80
N VAL A 45 20.91 7.17 10.47
CA VAL A 45 19.64 6.82 9.85
C VAL A 45 18.70 8.04 9.97
N PRO A 46 18.16 8.58 8.85
CA PRO A 46 17.23 9.70 8.90
C PRO A 46 15.90 9.31 9.58
N SER A 47 15.72 9.68 10.84
CA SER A 47 14.50 9.34 11.59
C SER A 47 13.34 10.29 11.28
N VAL A 48 12.13 9.76 11.08
CA VAL A 48 10.89 10.55 11.02
C VAL A 48 10.64 11.25 12.37
N SER A 49 11.12 10.66 13.46
CA SER A 49 11.02 11.25 14.80
C SER A 49 11.96 12.45 15.02
N ALA A 50 12.97 12.60 14.15
CA ALA A 50 13.89 13.72 14.18
C ALA A 50 13.38 14.95 13.40
N ALA A 51 12.10 14.99 13.03
CA ALA A 51 11.52 16.17 12.41
C ALA A 51 11.62 17.40 13.35
N PRO A 52 12.04 18.58 12.85
CA PRO A 52 12.25 18.89 11.44
C PRO A 52 13.56 18.31 10.87
N PHE A 53 13.50 17.83 9.63
CA PHE A 53 14.68 17.45 8.85
C PHE A 53 15.73 18.56 8.85
N LEU A 54 17.00 18.17 8.69
CA LEU A 54 18.11 19.12 8.69
C LEU A 54 17.93 20.19 7.59
N PRO A 55 18.16 21.47 7.90
CA PRO A 55 17.83 22.59 7.00
C PRO A 55 18.76 22.68 5.77
N ILE A 56 19.92 22.03 5.81
CA ILE A 56 20.89 21.97 4.72
C ILE A 56 21.52 20.56 4.67
N PRO A 57 22.03 20.12 3.50
CA PRO A 57 22.79 18.88 3.39
C PRO A 57 23.88 18.83 4.47
N THR A 58 23.87 17.75 5.24
CA THR A 58 24.75 17.55 6.39
C THR A 58 25.47 16.22 6.22
N VAL A 59 26.79 16.27 6.17
CA VAL A 59 27.66 15.13 5.94
C VAL A 59 28.54 14.93 7.17
N GLN A 60 28.52 13.74 7.75
CA GLN A 60 29.45 13.37 8.81
C GLN A 60 30.70 12.77 8.16
N LEU A 61 31.87 13.21 8.61
CA LEU A 61 33.17 12.71 8.16
C LEU A 61 33.85 11.99 9.31
N ASP A 62 34.47 10.85 9.02
CA ASP A 62 35.34 10.19 9.99
C ASP A 62 36.45 11.18 10.41
N ARG A 63 36.89 11.10 11.66
CA ARG A 63 37.85 12.06 12.25
C ARG A 63 39.07 12.29 11.34
N ASP A 64 39.71 11.21 10.90
CA ASP A 64 40.91 11.27 10.08
C ASP A 64 40.65 11.94 8.72
N GLN A 65 39.51 11.64 8.09
CA GLN A 65 39.10 12.23 6.81
C GLN A 65 38.82 13.73 6.97
N GLY A 66 38.11 14.11 8.02
CA GLY A 66 37.80 15.49 8.34
C GLY A 66 39.04 16.34 8.60
N LEU A 67 39.97 15.82 9.42
CA LEU A 67 41.24 16.49 9.72
C LEU A 67 42.16 16.58 8.49
N ALA A 68 42.20 15.55 7.65
CA ALA A 68 42.94 15.58 6.39
C ALA A 68 42.39 16.65 5.42
N LEU A 69 41.06 16.76 5.32
CA LEU A 69 40.40 17.80 4.52
C LEU A 69 40.72 19.20 5.06
N LEU A 70 40.61 19.41 6.38
CA LEU A 70 40.96 20.67 7.04
C LEU A 70 42.43 21.05 6.80
N ALA A 71 43.35 20.09 6.89
CA ALA A 71 44.77 20.33 6.62
C ALA A 71 45.02 20.72 5.16
N THR A 72 44.35 20.06 4.22
CA THR A 72 44.45 20.36 2.78
C THR A 72 43.93 21.76 2.46
N MET A 73 42.82 22.16 3.08
CA MET A 73 42.18 23.47 2.90
C MET A 73 43.04 24.65 3.38
N LYS A 74 44.09 24.43 4.20
CA LYS A 74 45.06 25.47 4.57
C LYS A 74 45.92 25.93 3.41
N TRP A 75 46.14 25.05 2.43
CA TRP A 75 47.09 25.28 1.33
C TRP A 75 46.39 25.43 -0.02
N PHE A 76 45.25 24.78 -0.22
CA PHE A 76 44.52 24.79 -1.48
C PHE A 76 43.02 25.01 -1.28
N PRO A 77 42.34 25.76 -2.17
CA PRO A 77 40.90 25.85 -2.15
C PRO A 77 40.27 24.48 -2.48
N ALA A 78 39.45 23.96 -1.57
CA ALA A 78 38.64 22.78 -1.85
C ALA A 78 37.39 23.18 -2.63
N LEU A 79 37.27 22.69 -3.86
CA LEU A 79 36.06 22.80 -4.68
C LEU A 79 35.26 21.52 -4.56
N LEU A 80 33.97 21.65 -4.31
CA LEU A 80 33.04 20.53 -4.22
C LEU A 80 32.00 20.66 -5.32
N SER A 81 31.79 19.57 -6.06
CA SER A 81 30.59 19.37 -6.87
C SER A 81 29.74 18.31 -6.18
N LEU A 82 28.49 18.66 -5.88
CA LEU A 82 27.53 17.77 -5.25
C LEU A 82 26.34 17.59 -6.17
N GLN A 83 26.02 16.33 -6.48
CA GLN A 83 24.80 15.94 -7.14
C GLN A 83 24.05 15.00 -6.20
N GLY A 84 22.86 15.40 -5.77
CA GLY A 84 21.98 14.59 -4.94
C GLY A 84 20.79 14.08 -5.73
N VAL A 85 20.37 12.84 -5.47
CA VAL A 85 19.10 12.30 -5.95
C VAL A 85 18.19 12.17 -4.72
N PRO A 86 17.28 13.14 -4.49
CA PRO A 86 16.51 13.20 -3.23
C PRO A 86 15.53 12.02 -3.08
N VAL A 87 15.02 11.52 -4.20
CA VAL A 87 14.19 10.31 -4.28
C VAL A 87 14.78 9.46 -5.39
N SER A 88 15.38 8.32 -5.03
CA SER A 88 15.95 7.41 -6.02
C SER A 88 14.83 6.81 -6.89
N PRO A 89 14.90 6.91 -8.22
CA PRO A 89 13.96 6.26 -9.11
C PRO A 89 14.20 4.74 -9.21
N TYR A 90 15.26 4.23 -8.57
CA TYR A 90 15.62 2.82 -8.55
C TYR A 90 15.80 2.30 -7.12
N LEU A 91 15.44 1.04 -6.91
CA LEU A 91 15.75 0.28 -5.68
C LEU A 91 16.31 -1.09 -6.06
N TYR A 92 17.23 -1.60 -5.26
CA TYR A 92 17.76 -2.95 -5.39
C TYR A 92 17.51 -3.70 -4.09
N ASP A 93 16.66 -4.72 -4.15
CA ASP A 93 16.38 -5.66 -3.07
C ASP A 93 17.07 -7.00 -3.43
N VAL A 94 18.34 -7.11 -3.03
CA VAL A 94 19.21 -8.21 -3.45
C VAL A 94 19.53 -9.11 -2.28
N VAL A 95 19.22 -10.39 -2.42
CA VAL A 95 19.60 -11.45 -1.46
C VAL A 95 20.82 -12.18 -1.99
N GLN A 96 21.95 -11.97 -1.33
CA GLN A 96 23.22 -12.59 -1.69
C GLN A 96 23.45 -13.81 -0.79
N THR A 97 23.74 -14.95 -1.41
CA THR A 97 24.00 -16.21 -0.69
C THR A 97 25.25 -16.86 -1.23
N GLU A 98 26.17 -17.22 -0.33
CA GLU A 98 27.33 -18.05 -0.63
C GLU A 98 27.04 -19.47 -0.13
N ARG A 99 27.36 -20.49 -0.92
CA ARG A 99 27.16 -21.89 -0.54
C ARG A 99 28.44 -22.46 0.02
N ASP A 100 28.31 -23.23 1.09
CA ASP A 100 29.35 -24.08 1.71
C ASP A 100 30.57 -23.38 2.31
N ARG A 101 30.89 -22.14 1.91
CA ARG A 101 32.01 -21.37 2.46
C ARG A 101 31.79 -19.86 2.37
N ILE A 102 32.52 -19.11 3.18
CA ILE A 102 32.67 -17.66 3.03
C ILE A 102 33.83 -17.42 2.04
N PRO A 103 33.63 -16.70 0.93
CA PRO A 103 34.69 -16.42 -0.03
C PRO A 103 35.69 -15.39 0.52
N ASP A 104 36.97 -15.56 0.18
CA ASP A 104 38.03 -14.59 0.51
C ASP A 104 37.76 -13.19 -0.07
N LYS A 105 37.02 -13.15 -1.20
CA LYS A 105 36.58 -11.93 -1.88
C LYS A 105 35.11 -12.07 -2.30
N PRO A 106 34.16 -11.63 -1.46
CA PRO A 106 32.75 -11.65 -1.84
C PRO A 106 32.52 -10.64 -2.97
N VAL A 107 32.20 -11.15 -4.17
CA VAL A 107 31.83 -10.31 -5.32
C VAL A 107 30.48 -10.79 -5.84
N HIS A 108 29.45 -9.99 -5.61
CA HIS A 108 28.12 -10.26 -6.13
C HIS A 108 27.83 -9.36 -7.33
N ARG A 109 27.44 -9.97 -8.46
CA ARG A 109 27.02 -9.24 -9.66
C ARG A 109 25.52 -9.32 -9.80
N VAL A 110 24.87 -8.15 -9.77
CA VAL A 110 23.44 -8.00 -10.04
C VAL A 110 23.26 -7.87 -11.56
N THR A 111 22.45 -8.74 -12.16
CA THR A 111 22.24 -8.83 -13.61
C THR A 111 20.80 -9.25 -13.90
N ALA A 112 20.31 -9.00 -15.11
CA ALA A 112 19.00 -9.51 -15.53
C ALA A 112 18.86 -11.05 -15.43
N ALA A 113 19.96 -11.81 -15.38
CA ALA A 113 19.93 -13.25 -15.23
C ALA A 113 19.64 -13.73 -13.79
N ASN A 114 19.78 -12.85 -12.79
CA ASN A 114 19.54 -13.15 -11.37
C ASN A 114 18.66 -12.13 -10.66
N THR A 115 17.99 -11.26 -11.44
CA THR A 115 16.97 -10.35 -10.94
C THR A 115 15.72 -10.38 -11.79
N ALA A 116 14.63 -9.93 -11.17
CA ALA A 116 13.43 -9.44 -11.85
C ALA A 116 13.34 -7.92 -11.67
N ALA A 117 12.67 -7.25 -12.61
CA ALA A 117 12.35 -5.84 -12.56
C ALA A 117 10.87 -5.65 -12.22
N VAL A 118 10.60 -4.83 -11.22
CA VAL A 118 9.27 -4.49 -10.73
C VAL A 118 9.08 -2.99 -10.88
N THR A 119 8.25 -2.56 -11.82
CA THR A 119 7.83 -1.16 -11.90
C THR A 119 6.72 -0.94 -10.88
N THR A 120 7.06 -0.31 -9.75
CA THR A 120 6.13 -0.07 -8.65
C THR A 120 5.58 1.34 -8.71
N HIS A 121 4.25 1.46 -8.79
CA HIS A 121 3.50 2.69 -8.66
C HIS A 121 2.97 2.83 -7.23
N TYR A 122 3.47 3.84 -6.51
CA TYR A 122 2.95 4.23 -5.22
C TYR A 122 1.95 5.37 -5.42
N ARG A 123 0.65 5.06 -5.42
CA ARG A 123 -0.41 6.04 -5.66
C ARG A 123 -0.61 6.95 -4.45
N GLN A 124 -1.16 8.15 -4.66
CA GLN A 124 -1.53 9.04 -3.56
C GLN A 124 -2.69 8.45 -2.75
N THR A 125 -2.47 8.22 -1.47
CA THR A 125 -3.49 7.75 -0.52
C THR A 125 -4.12 8.87 0.28
N GLY A 126 -3.36 9.89 0.67
CA GLY A 126 -3.84 11.01 1.47
C GLY A 126 -3.03 12.30 1.31
N SER A 127 -3.02 13.21 2.29
CA SER A 127 -2.32 14.49 2.19
C SER A 127 -0.84 14.46 2.60
N GLY A 128 -0.36 13.33 3.13
CA GLY A 128 0.99 13.21 3.68
C GLY A 128 2.13 13.21 2.64
N GLY A 129 1.84 12.85 1.38
CA GLY A 129 2.85 12.83 0.30
C GLY A 129 3.95 11.78 0.48
N GLU A 130 3.83 10.91 1.47
CA GLU A 130 4.77 9.83 1.78
C GLU A 130 4.02 8.61 2.30
N ALA A 131 4.58 7.44 2.02
CA ALA A 131 4.17 6.14 2.53
C ALA A 131 5.39 5.44 3.14
N LYS A 132 5.15 4.34 3.87
CA LYS A 132 6.21 3.39 4.23
C LYS A 132 6.07 2.12 3.42
N GLU A 133 7.18 1.52 3.05
CA GLU A 133 7.20 0.21 2.43
C GLU A 133 8.34 -0.64 2.98
N GLN A 134 8.14 -1.95 2.90
CA GLN A 134 9.16 -2.93 3.20
C GLN A 134 8.93 -4.20 2.39
N ARG A 135 10.01 -4.75 1.82
CA ARG A 135 10.01 -6.05 1.14
C ARG A 135 10.78 -7.05 2.01
N PHE A 136 10.11 -8.14 2.37
CA PHE A 136 10.67 -9.23 3.16
C PHE A 136 11.09 -10.36 2.24
N ALA A 137 12.24 -10.98 2.53
CA ALA A 137 12.82 -12.02 1.71
C ALA A 137 13.14 -13.27 2.55
N TRP A 138 12.91 -14.44 1.97
CA TRP A 138 13.31 -15.72 2.54
C TRP A 138 13.97 -16.58 1.47
N LYS A 139 15.08 -17.21 1.84
CA LYS A 139 15.58 -18.39 1.14
C LYS A 139 14.79 -19.63 1.57
N PRO A 140 14.78 -20.72 0.78
CA PRO A 140 14.04 -21.93 1.14
C PRO A 140 14.44 -22.57 2.48
N TRP A 141 15.63 -22.25 2.98
CA TRP A 141 16.17 -22.73 4.26
C TRP A 141 16.01 -21.71 5.41
N GLN A 142 15.32 -20.59 5.20
CA GLN A 142 15.07 -19.57 6.22
C GLN A 142 13.60 -19.59 6.65
N ASP A 143 13.36 -19.49 7.95
CA ASP A 143 12.03 -19.40 8.57
C ASP A 143 11.70 -17.99 9.10
N PHE A 144 12.68 -17.08 9.12
CA PHE A 144 12.50 -15.65 9.42
C PHE A 144 13.15 -14.77 8.35
N ALA A 145 12.62 -13.55 8.19
CA ALA A 145 13.23 -12.50 7.38
C ALA A 145 13.85 -11.46 8.30
N VAL A 146 15.06 -11.02 7.98
CA VAL A 146 15.71 -9.88 8.64
C VAL A 146 15.70 -8.71 7.68
N ASN A 147 14.90 -7.71 7.99
CA ASN A 147 14.93 -6.41 7.34
C ASN A 147 14.66 -5.36 8.42
N GLU A 148 15.73 -4.74 8.91
CA GLU A 148 15.69 -3.88 10.10
C GLU A 148 15.20 -2.46 9.80
N TYR A 149 15.13 -2.06 8.52
CA TYR A 149 14.78 -0.69 8.15
C TYR A 149 13.50 -0.62 7.34
N GLN A 150 12.52 0.10 7.87
CA GLN A 150 11.35 0.51 7.12
C GLN A 150 11.73 1.67 6.19
N ARG A 151 11.33 1.59 4.92
CA ARG A 151 11.70 2.60 3.92
C ARG A 151 10.57 3.60 3.76
N ARG A 152 10.92 4.88 3.63
CA ARG A 152 9.99 5.92 3.16
C ARG A 152 9.96 5.91 1.64
N VAL A 153 8.78 6.15 1.09
CA VAL A 153 8.59 6.35 -0.35
C VAL A 153 7.65 7.53 -0.57
N ALA A 154 8.01 8.42 -1.49
CA ALA A 154 7.16 9.55 -1.85
C ALA A 154 5.87 9.05 -2.51
N THR A 155 4.75 9.74 -2.25
CA THR A 155 3.50 9.53 -2.97
C THR A 155 3.04 10.86 -3.60
N PRO A 156 2.55 10.85 -4.86
CA PRO A 156 2.62 9.73 -5.77
C PRO A 156 4.04 9.56 -6.34
N SER A 157 4.47 8.33 -6.59
CA SER A 157 5.76 8.09 -7.27
C SER A 157 5.76 6.79 -8.07
N THR A 158 6.77 6.66 -8.92
CA THR A 158 7.08 5.42 -9.65
C THR A 158 8.53 5.07 -9.38
N ARG A 159 8.79 3.82 -9.01
CA ARG A 159 10.12 3.31 -8.73
C ARG A 159 10.34 1.99 -9.46
N GLU A 160 11.47 1.88 -10.13
CA GLU A 160 11.89 0.64 -10.77
C GLU A 160 12.73 -0.17 -9.76
N GLU A 161 12.21 -1.31 -9.35
CA GLU A 161 12.78 -2.11 -8.26
C GLU A 161 13.32 -3.43 -8.80
N TYR A 162 14.60 -3.70 -8.54
CA TYR A 162 15.25 -4.93 -8.94
C TYR A 162 15.35 -5.88 -7.75
N VAL A 163 14.68 -7.02 -7.86
CA VAL A 163 14.62 -8.03 -6.79
C VAL A 163 15.37 -9.29 -7.20
N SER A 164 16.09 -9.94 -6.28
CA SER A 164 16.70 -11.25 -6.58
C SER A 164 15.64 -12.26 -7.01
N SER A 165 15.84 -12.90 -8.15
CA SER A 165 14.94 -13.91 -8.72
C SER A 165 15.31 -15.34 -8.31
N GLY A 166 14.55 -16.32 -8.79
CA GLY A 166 14.80 -17.74 -8.56
C GLY A 166 14.06 -18.29 -7.35
N ASP A 167 14.79 -18.88 -6.40
CA ASP A 167 14.26 -19.54 -5.20
C ASP A 167 14.07 -18.59 -4.01
N THR A 168 14.30 -17.29 -4.19
CA THR A 168 14.02 -16.29 -3.15
C THR A 168 12.53 -15.96 -3.13
N LEU A 169 11.90 -16.24 -1.99
CA LEU A 169 10.52 -15.88 -1.71
C LEU A 169 10.46 -14.44 -1.22
N TRP A 170 9.52 -13.66 -1.74
CA TRP A 170 9.35 -12.25 -1.42
C TRP A 170 7.93 -11.94 -0.98
N GLN A 171 7.79 -11.04 -0.01
CA GLN A 171 6.53 -10.43 0.38
C GLN A 171 6.71 -8.92 0.48
N HIS A 172 5.91 -8.16 -0.26
CA HIS A 172 5.95 -6.70 -0.23
C HIS A 172 4.79 -6.19 0.63
N ARG A 173 5.09 -5.23 1.50
CA ARG A 173 4.14 -4.53 2.34
C ARG A 173 4.28 -3.03 2.14
N VAL A 174 3.15 -2.36 1.93
CA VAL A 174 3.09 -0.91 1.73
C VAL A 174 2.02 -0.33 2.64
N ARG A 175 2.41 0.65 3.44
CA ARG A 175 1.56 1.36 4.38
C ARG A 175 1.38 2.79 3.92
N HIS A 176 0.12 3.21 3.82
CA HIS A 176 -0.32 4.51 3.30
C HIS A 176 0.21 5.74 4.08
N GLY A 177 0.70 5.54 5.30
CA GLY A 177 1.17 6.61 6.18
C GLY A 177 2.36 6.20 7.02
N LEU A 178 3.04 7.21 7.56
CA LEU A 178 4.23 7.03 8.39
C LEU A 178 3.85 6.45 9.77
N ILE A 179 4.74 5.61 10.33
CA ILE A 179 4.74 5.21 11.75
C ILE A 179 6.04 5.66 12.41
N TRP A 180 5.98 5.86 13.73
CA TRP A 180 7.14 6.19 14.55
C TRP A 180 8.10 5.04 14.74
N ASP A 181 7.61 3.81 14.70
CA ASP A 181 8.48 2.65 14.67
C ASP A 181 9.25 2.63 13.35
N GLU A 182 10.58 2.56 13.44
CA GLU A 182 11.48 2.53 12.29
C GLU A 182 12.34 1.28 12.24
N MET A 183 12.47 0.58 13.37
CA MET A 183 13.46 -0.47 13.59
C MET A 183 12.84 -1.86 13.70
N SER A 184 11.50 -1.96 13.80
CA SER A 184 10.80 -3.24 13.71
C SER A 184 10.23 -3.47 12.30
N PRO A 185 9.86 -4.71 11.94
CA PRO A 185 9.16 -5.00 10.71
C PRO A 185 7.94 -4.09 10.53
N LEU A 186 7.76 -3.55 9.32
CA LEU A 186 6.60 -2.72 8.99
C LEU A 186 5.32 -3.53 9.29
N THR A 187 4.50 -3.02 10.20
CA THR A 187 3.18 -3.59 10.53
C THR A 187 2.08 -2.81 9.82
N GLY A 188 0.92 -3.44 9.63
CA GLY A 188 -0.20 -2.83 8.92
C GLY A 188 0.04 -2.63 7.42
N GLY A 189 -0.76 -1.78 6.81
CA GLY A 189 -0.74 -1.55 5.37
C GLY A 189 -1.35 -2.68 4.55
N MET A 190 -1.21 -2.54 3.24
CA MET A 190 -1.54 -3.59 2.28
C MET A 190 -0.32 -4.46 2.03
N THR A 191 -0.56 -5.72 1.71
CA THR A 191 0.46 -6.73 1.45
C THR A 191 -0.02 -7.67 0.34
N THR A 192 0.88 -8.51 -0.13
CA THR A 192 0.58 -9.63 -1.03
C THR A 192 0.86 -10.98 -0.37
N ALA A 193 0.40 -12.06 -1.00
CA ALA A 193 0.89 -13.40 -0.69
C ALA A 193 2.38 -13.51 -1.08
N PRO A 194 3.22 -14.21 -0.30
CA PRO A 194 4.60 -14.43 -0.67
C PRO A 194 4.71 -15.12 -2.04
N ARG A 195 5.62 -14.64 -2.89
CA ARG A 195 5.87 -15.20 -4.23
C ARG A 195 7.34 -15.19 -4.59
N THR A 196 7.73 -16.02 -5.55
CA THR A 196 9.03 -15.92 -6.22
C THR A 196 8.90 -15.09 -7.49
N TYR A 197 10.05 -14.63 -8.00
CA TYR A 197 10.15 -13.99 -9.31
C TYR A 197 11.02 -14.85 -10.24
N ALA A 198 10.62 -14.97 -11.49
CA ALA A 198 11.43 -15.62 -12.52
C ALA A 198 12.60 -14.73 -12.93
N ASN A 199 13.68 -15.34 -13.44
CA ASN A 199 14.84 -14.59 -13.92
C ASN A 199 14.44 -13.72 -15.12
N GLY A 200 14.77 -12.43 -15.08
CA GLY A 200 14.41 -11.47 -16.13
C GLY A 200 12.91 -11.18 -16.22
N GLU A 201 12.12 -11.54 -15.20
CA GLU A 201 10.70 -11.20 -15.15
C GLU A 201 10.52 -9.68 -15.06
N HIS A 202 9.54 -9.15 -15.79
CA HIS A 202 9.10 -7.77 -15.70
C HIS A 202 7.66 -7.75 -15.23
N VAL A 203 7.40 -7.10 -14.11
CA VAL A 203 6.04 -6.93 -13.57
C VAL A 203 5.77 -5.50 -13.16
N THR A 204 4.49 -5.18 -13.04
CA THR A 204 4.01 -3.90 -12.53
C THR A 204 3.27 -4.13 -11.22
N GLU A 205 3.52 -3.26 -10.24
CA GLU A 205 2.76 -3.23 -9.00
C GLU A 205 2.13 -1.86 -8.76
N ASP A 206 0.80 -1.79 -8.74
CA ASP A 206 0.02 -0.59 -8.44
C ASP A 206 -0.54 -0.65 -7.03
N TRP A 207 0.12 0.03 -6.10
CA TRP A 207 -0.32 0.10 -4.70
C TRP A 207 -1.35 1.19 -4.50
N PHE A 208 -2.46 0.85 -3.84
CA PHE A 208 -3.58 1.75 -3.51
C PHE A 208 -4.27 2.39 -4.72
N ALA A 209 -4.30 1.68 -5.85
CA ALA A 209 -5.07 2.09 -7.01
C ALA A 209 -6.59 2.00 -6.73
N PRO A 210 -7.41 2.94 -7.27
CA PRO A 210 -8.84 2.92 -7.03
C PRO A 210 -9.47 1.71 -7.74
N VAL A 211 -10.46 1.05 -7.15
CA VAL A 211 -11.19 1.43 -5.92
C VAL A 211 -10.68 0.62 -4.74
N VAL A 212 -10.38 1.26 -3.60
CA VAL A 212 -10.07 0.56 -2.35
C VAL A 212 -11.34 0.19 -1.60
N ARG A 213 -11.53 -1.11 -1.30
CA ARG A 213 -12.75 -1.65 -0.68
C ARG A 213 -12.49 -2.99 0.02
N PRO A 214 -13.42 -3.47 0.86
CA PRO A 214 -13.40 -4.87 1.29
C PRO A 214 -13.63 -5.82 0.12
N ALA A 215 -12.73 -6.80 -0.04
CA ALA A 215 -12.86 -7.86 -1.02
C ALA A 215 -11.97 -9.06 -0.65
N ILE A 216 -12.37 -10.25 -1.08
CA ILE A 216 -11.50 -11.44 -1.05
C ILE A 216 -10.52 -11.33 -2.23
N PRO A 217 -9.21 -11.16 -1.98
CA PRO A 217 -8.22 -10.98 -3.04
C PRO A 217 -8.03 -12.28 -3.85
N ARG A 218 -7.67 -12.15 -5.12
CA ARG A 218 -7.29 -13.28 -5.98
C ARG A 218 -5.90 -13.79 -5.61
N GLY A 219 -5.71 -15.10 -5.68
CA GLY A 219 -4.42 -15.78 -5.59
C GLY A 219 -3.79 -15.77 -4.20
N VAL A 220 -4.56 -15.49 -3.15
CA VAL A 220 -4.04 -15.42 -1.77
C VAL A 220 -4.49 -16.63 -0.97
N PRO A 221 -3.58 -17.59 -0.68
CA PRO A 221 -3.91 -18.76 0.13
C PRO A 221 -4.41 -18.37 1.52
N GLY A 222 -5.41 -19.11 2.02
CA GLY A 222 -5.91 -18.97 3.39
C GLY A 222 -6.97 -17.87 3.59
N LEU A 223 -7.28 -17.08 2.56
CA LEU A 223 -8.35 -16.08 2.58
C LEU A 223 -9.70 -16.56 2.02
N ASP A 224 -9.82 -17.87 1.74
CA ASP A 224 -11.10 -18.44 1.34
C ASP A 224 -12.12 -18.41 2.49
N SER A 225 -13.34 -18.01 2.18
CA SER A 225 -14.50 -18.06 3.06
C SER A 225 -15.33 -19.31 2.77
N THR A 226 -15.55 -20.15 3.78
CA THR A 226 -16.14 -21.48 3.64
C THR A 226 -17.25 -21.78 4.64
N ARG A 227 -18.13 -22.70 4.28
CA ARG A 227 -19.07 -23.40 5.17
C ARG A 227 -18.49 -24.74 5.60
N GLU A 228 -18.52 -25.04 6.90
CA GLU A 228 -18.24 -26.37 7.43
C GLU A 228 -19.11 -26.62 8.67
N GLY A 229 -19.88 -27.70 8.67
CA GLY A 229 -20.86 -28.00 9.71
C GLY A 229 -21.83 -26.84 9.92
N ASP A 230 -21.91 -26.34 11.14
CA ASP A 230 -22.77 -25.22 11.55
C ASP A 230 -21.98 -23.91 11.71
N LYS A 231 -20.88 -23.76 10.97
CA LYS A 231 -19.99 -22.61 11.03
C LYS A 231 -19.71 -22.04 9.64
N LEU A 232 -19.74 -20.72 9.52
CA LEU A 232 -19.19 -19.98 8.39
C LEU A 232 -17.82 -19.45 8.82
N ARG A 233 -16.77 -19.88 8.13
CA ARG A 233 -15.44 -19.29 8.25
C ARG A 233 -15.36 -18.15 7.25
N ILE A 234 -15.41 -16.91 7.73
CA ILE A 234 -15.36 -15.71 6.88
C ILE A 234 -13.95 -15.11 6.95
N ARG A 235 -13.40 -14.73 5.79
CA ARG A 235 -12.02 -14.24 5.62
C ARG A 235 -12.00 -13.09 4.59
N ILE A 236 -12.61 -11.96 4.94
CA ILE A 236 -12.69 -10.80 4.04
C ILE A 236 -11.84 -9.67 4.63
N PRO A 237 -10.66 -9.37 4.04
CA PRO A 237 -9.90 -8.16 4.37
C PRO A 237 -10.72 -6.89 4.13
N GLU A 238 -10.51 -5.87 4.97
CA GLU A 238 -11.19 -4.58 4.86
C GLU A 238 -10.69 -3.74 3.68
N PHE A 239 -9.45 -3.96 3.24
CA PHE A 239 -8.82 -3.16 2.21
C PHE A 239 -8.24 -4.05 1.11
N ALA A 240 -8.76 -3.94 -0.10
CA ALA A 240 -8.21 -4.46 -1.35
C ALA A 240 -8.30 -3.33 -2.38
N ASP A 241 -7.23 -3.13 -3.16
CA ASP A 241 -7.17 -2.16 -4.25
C ASP A 241 -7.49 -2.86 -5.59
N SER A 242 -7.48 -2.12 -6.71
CA SER A 242 -7.81 -2.72 -8.00
C SER A 242 -6.77 -3.74 -8.52
N GLN A 243 -5.58 -3.82 -7.90
CA GLN A 243 -4.59 -4.83 -8.23
C GLN A 243 -4.93 -6.18 -7.59
N ALA A 244 -4.79 -7.25 -8.39
CA ALA A 244 -5.04 -8.60 -7.91
C ALA A 244 -4.01 -9.00 -6.82
N GLY A 245 -4.50 -9.63 -5.75
CA GLY A 245 -3.65 -10.19 -4.69
C GLY A 245 -3.26 -9.21 -3.58
N HIS A 246 -3.55 -7.92 -3.73
CA HIS A 246 -3.34 -6.93 -2.69
C HIS A 246 -4.44 -6.99 -1.64
N TYR A 247 -4.06 -7.01 -0.36
CA TYR A 247 -4.99 -6.95 0.75
C TYR A 247 -4.38 -6.31 1.99
N GLY A 248 -5.21 -5.72 2.84
CA GLY A 248 -4.84 -5.14 4.13
C GLY A 248 -5.98 -5.28 5.12
N PHE A 249 -5.64 -5.26 6.40
CA PHE A 249 -6.60 -5.35 7.49
C PHE A 249 -6.69 -4.04 8.24
N ASN A 250 -7.76 -3.87 9.02
CA ASN A 250 -7.82 -2.81 10.00
C ASN A 250 -6.66 -2.91 11.00
N GLU A 251 -5.96 -1.81 11.21
CA GLU A 251 -4.77 -1.71 12.05
C GLU A 251 -5.21 -1.25 13.44
N GLY A 252 -5.18 -2.14 14.44
CA GLY A 252 -5.64 -1.82 15.80
C GLY A 252 -4.71 -0.90 16.62
N ASP A 253 -3.55 -0.51 16.08
CA ASP A 253 -2.48 0.21 16.79
C ASP A 253 -1.95 1.42 15.99
N ASP A 254 -2.80 2.06 15.19
CA ASP A 254 -2.38 3.26 14.47
C ASP A 254 -2.50 4.53 15.34
N GLN A 255 -1.57 5.47 15.14
CA GLN A 255 -1.71 6.84 15.65
C GLN A 255 -2.68 7.69 14.79
N ALA A 256 -3.08 7.14 13.65
CA ALA A 256 -3.99 7.71 12.66
C ALA A 256 -5.47 7.62 13.04
N GLY A 257 -5.80 6.82 14.06
CA GLY A 257 -7.16 6.41 14.40
C GLY A 257 -7.55 5.15 13.61
N PRO A 258 -7.79 4.00 14.29
CA PRO A 258 -8.06 2.75 13.60
C PRO A 258 -9.34 2.92 12.79
N ALA A 259 -9.47 2.17 11.69
CA ALA A 259 -10.74 2.15 10.99
C ALA A 259 -11.84 1.65 11.95
N VAL A 260 -13.03 2.19 11.85
CA VAL A 260 -14.20 1.67 12.58
C VAL A 260 -14.86 0.63 11.70
N THR A 261 -14.91 -0.61 12.18
CA THR A 261 -15.42 -1.76 11.44
C THR A 261 -16.57 -2.44 12.17
N SER A 262 -17.56 -2.93 11.42
CA SER A 262 -18.68 -3.73 11.94
C SER A 262 -19.13 -4.71 10.88
N ALA A 263 -19.25 -5.98 11.27
CA ALA A 263 -19.75 -7.07 10.45
C ALA A 263 -21.00 -7.67 11.07
N LYS A 264 -22.10 -7.73 10.32
CA LYS A 264 -23.38 -8.26 10.77
C LYS A 264 -23.82 -9.39 9.85
N LEU A 265 -24.06 -10.56 10.42
CA LEU A 265 -24.60 -11.70 9.70
C LEU A 265 -26.08 -11.87 10.01
N PHE A 266 -26.88 -11.91 8.96
CA PHE A 266 -28.30 -12.23 9.00
C PHE A 266 -28.53 -13.61 8.39
N ARG A 267 -29.47 -14.37 8.97
CA ARG A 267 -30.00 -15.62 8.44
C ARG A 267 -31.50 -15.44 8.23
N ASP A 268 -31.96 -15.60 6.99
CA ASP A 268 -33.37 -15.44 6.61
C ASP A 268 -33.98 -14.11 7.12
N GLY A 269 -33.19 -13.04 7.07
CA GLY A 269 -33.56 -11.69 7.51
C GLY A 269 -33.38 -11.40 9.00
N GLN A 270 -33.07 -12.40 9.84
CA GLN A 270 -32.83 -12.21 11.27
C GLN A 270 -31.34 -12.07 11.58
N LEU A 271 -30.96 -11.08 12.40
CA LEU A 271 -29.57 -10.91 12.86
C LEU A 271 -29.18 -12.10 13.74
N VAL A 272 -28.11 -12.81 13.36
CA VAL A 272 -27.59 -13.97 14.10
C VAL A 272 -26.20 -13.75 14.68
N SER A 273 -25.46 -12.75 14.18
CA SER A 273 -24.15 -12.40 14.72
C SER A 273 -23.78 -10.97 14.37
N GLU A 274 -23.13 -10.28 15.30
CA GLU A 274 -22.46 -9.00 15.08
C GLU A 274 -21.03 -9.13 15.62
N GLN A 275 -20.04 -8.77 14.80
CA GLN A 275 -18.61 -8.89 15.09
C GLN A 275 -17.89 -7.62 14.66
N PRO A 276 -16.71 -7.30 15.23
CA PRO A 276 -15.93 -6.13 14.81
C PRO A 276 -15.38 -6.27 13.38
N TYR A 277 -15.21 -7.48 12.85
CA TYR A 277 -14.58 -7.74 11.56
C TYR A 277 -15.33 -8.82 10.78
N ALA A 278 -15.25 -8.79 9.44
CA ALA A 278 -15.66 -9.92 8.60
C ALA A 278 -14.52 -10.95 8.49
N PHE A 279 -13.92 -11.29 9.62
CA PHE A 279 -12.78 -12.18 9.71
C PHE A 279 -12.90 -13.03 10.97
N GLY A 280 -13.27 -14.29 10.82
CA GLY A 280 -13.49 -15.16 11.97
C GLY A 280 -14.45 -16.31 11.68
N THR A 281 -15.09 -16.78 12.75
CA THR A 281 -16.13 -17.81 12.69
C THR A 281 -17.46 -17.16 13.00
N PHE A 282 -18.44 -17.38 12.14
CA PHE A 282 -19.81 -16.92 12.30
C PHE A 282 -20.74 -18.13 12.42
N PRO A 283 -21.83 -18.02 13.20
CA PRO A 283 -22.79 -19.10 13.35
C PRO A 283 -23.52 -19.39 12.04
N ALA A 284 -23.74 -20.66 11.77
CA ALA A 284 -24.63 -21.15 10.72
C ALA A 284 -25.67 -22.10 11.35
N GLY A 285 -26.80 -22.30 10.68
CA GLY A 285 -27.84 -23.25 11.12
C GLY A 285 -27.75 -24.56 10.33
N ALA A 286 -28.31 -25.65 10.86
CA ALA A 286 -28.30 -26.94 10.18
C ALA A 286 -29.06 -26.91 8.84
N ASP A 287 -30.19 -26.19 8.79
CA ASP A 287 -31.02 -26.11 7.59
C ASP A 287 -30.43 -25.13 6.56
N PRO A 288 -30.59 -25.42 5.26
CA PRO A 288 -30.29 -24.48 4.18
C PRO A 288 -31.00 -23.14 4.41
N ALA A 289 -30.26 -22.04 4.30
CA ALA A 289 -30.78 -20.70 4.55
C ALA A 289 -30.17 -19.67 3.59
N THR A 290 -30.83 -18.52 3.48
CA THR A 290 -30.26 -17.35 2.84
C THR A 290 -29.55 -16.51 3.88
N TYR A 291 -28.29 -16.20 3.64
CA TYR A 291 -27.47 -15.38 4.50
C TYR A 291 -27.28 -14.00 3.88
N ARG A 292 -27.24 -12.96 4.72
CA ARG A 292 -26.76 -11.63 4.35
C ARG A 292 -25.62 -11.23 5.29
N LEU A 293 -24.44 -10.98 4.74
CA LEU A 293 -23.30 -10.44 5.48
C LEU A 293 -23.14 -8.97 5.13
N ASP A 294 -23.36 -8.09 6.11
CA ASP A 294 -23.14 -6.65 5.98
C ASP A 294 -21.80 -6.30 6.63
N LEU A 295 -20.90 -5.63 5.91
CA LEU A 295 -19.62 -5.12 6.40
C LEU A 295 -19.55 -3.61 6.15
N SER A 296 -19.36 -2.85 7.23
CA SER A 296 -19.06 -1.42 7.18
C SER A 296 -17.64 -1.16 7.64
N VAL A 297 -16.90 -0.36 6.88
CA VAL A 297 -15.54 0.13 7.23
C VAL A 297 -15.54 1.64 7.09
N ARG A 298 -15.07 2.37 8.10
CA ARG A 298 -14.88 3.83 8.03
C ARG A 298 -13.49 4.21 8.50
N ARG A 299 -12.80 5.03 7.74
CA ARG A 299 -11.52 5.63 8.12
C ARG A 299 -11.58 7.14 7.94
N ASP A 300 -11.19 7.87 8.97
CA ASP A 300 -11.25 9.33 9.00
C ASP A 300 -9.90 9.88 9.43
N SER A 301 -8.99 10.06 8.46
CA SER A 301 -7.68 10.64 8.72
C SER A 301 -7.13 11.34 7.46
N PRO A 302 -6.26 12.35 7.63
CA PRO A 302 -5.75 13.13 6.50
C PRO A 302 -4.86 12.31 5.56
N GLU A 303 -4.20 11.26 6.04
CA GLU A 303 -3.41 10.31 5.25
C GLU A 303 -4.24 9.26 4.49
N TRP A 304 -5.58 9.28 4.60
CA TRP A 304 -6.48 8.38 3.87
C TRP A 304 -7.68 9.12 3.27
N LEU A 305 -7.58 9.53 2.01
CA LEU A 305 -8.59 10.32 1.30
C LEU A 305 -9.51 9.51 0.38
N PHE A 306 -9.16 8.27 0.06
CA PHE A 306 -9.91 7.40 -0.86
C PHE A 306 -10.47 6.16 -0.15
N GLY A 307 -11.71 5.77 -0.45
CA GLY A 307 -12.34 4.65 0.27
C GLY A 307 -12.52 4.93 1.77
N THR A 308 -12.83 6.18 2.14
CA THR A 308 -12.97 6.64 3.54
C THR A 308 -14.16 6.00 4.27
N GLY A 309 -15.11 5.47 3.51
CA GLY A 309 -16.26 4.75 4.04
C GLY A 309 -16.74 3.71 3.05
N THR A 310 -16.96 2.49 3.51
CA THR A 310 -17.54 1.42 2.71
C THR A 310 -18.71 0.77 3.43
N GLN A 311 -19.69 0.35 2.64
CA GLN A 311 -20.83 -0.47 3.06
C GLN A 311 -20.95 -1.57 2.01
N THR A 312 -20.64 -2.81 2.37
CA THR A 312 -20.78 -3.95 1.46
C THR A 312 -21.73 -4.97 2.06
N SER A 313 -22.76 -5.37 1.31
CA SER A 313 -23.70 -6.41 1.69
C SER A 313 -23.62 -7.56 0.70
N TRP A 314 -23.30 -8.76 1.18
CA TRP A 314 -23.34 -9.99 0.39
C TRP A 314 -24.57 -10.81 0.77
N THR A 315 -25.42 -11.12 -0.19
CA THR A 315 -26.51 -12.09 -0.03
C THR A 315 -26.14 -13.39 -0.74
N PHE A 316 -26.23 -14.52 -0.04
CA PHE A 316 -25.85 -15.81 -0.59
C PHE A 316 -26.64 -16.96 0.06
N ARG A 317 -26.85 -18.05 -0.67
CA ARG A 317 -27.46 -19.27 -0.11
C ARG A 317 -26.36 -20.23 0.37
N SER A 318 -26.55 -20.83 1.54
CA SER A 318 -25.62 -21.84 2.07
C SER A 318 -26.38 -22.97 2.75
N ALA A 319 -25.91 -24.20 2.55
CA ALA A 319 -26.41 -25.41 3.19
C ALA A 319 -25.27 -26.07 3.99
N ARG A 320 -25.63 -26.83 5.02
CA ARG A 320 -24.67 -27.58 5.83
C ARG A 320 -23.82 -28.49 4.95
N SER A 321 -22.51 -28.47 5.19
CA SER A 321 -21.52 -29.32 4.49
C SER A 321 -20.65 -30.02 5.53
N ALA A 322 -20.35 -31.30 5.32
CA ALA A 322 -19.47 -32.06 6.22
C ALA A 322 -17.99 -31.66 6.07
N ALA A 323 -17.58 -31.22 4.87
CA ALA A 323 -16.25 -30.72 4.57
C ALA A 323 -16.30 -29.22 4.21
N PRO A 324 -15.17 -28.48 4.25
CA PRO A 324 -15.12 -27.09 3.83
C PRO A 324 -15.67 -26.89 2.41
N ALA A 325 -16.72 -26.08 2.26
CA ALA A 325 -17.31 -25.71 0.99
C ALA A 325 -17.25 -24.19 0.79
N LEU A 326 -16.78 -23.72 -0.38
CA LEU A 326 -16.67 -22.28 -0.67
C LEU A 326 -18.04 -21.59 -0.65
N LEU A 327 -18.08 -20.40 -0.04
CA LEU A 327 -19.28 -19.56 -0.04
C LEU A 327 -19.39 -18.79 -1.36
N PRO A 328 -20.58 -18.70 -1.99
CA PRO A 328 -20.77 -17.94 -3.22
C PRO A 328 -20.90 -16.44 -2.92
N LEU A 329 -19.85 -15.85 -2.36
CA LEU A 329 -19.72 -14.42 -2.08
C LEU A 329 -19.26 -13.69 -3.35
N LEU A 330 -20.17 -13.03 -4.06
CA LEU A 330 -19.82 -12.22 -5.23
C LEU A 330 -18.87 -11.07 -4.84
N GLN A 331 -17.71 -11.01 -5.49
CA GLN A 331 -16.74 -9.93 -5.37
C GLN A 331 -16.88 -8.97 -6.56
N LEU A 332 -16.66 -7.69 -6.35
CA LEU A 332 -16.63 -6.65 -7.39
C LEU A 332 -15.19 -6.21 -7.65
N ASP A 333 -14.77 -6.32 -8.90
CA ASP A 333 -13.50 -5.77 -9.37
C ASP A 333 -13.76 -4.53 -10.24
N TYR A 334 -12.91 -3.52 -10.07
CA TYR A 334 -13.03 -2.21 -10.71
C TYR A 334 -11.78 -1.95 -11.53
N ALA A 335 -11.96 -1.45 -12.75
CA ALA A 335 -10.89 -0.91 -13.58
C ALA A 335 -11.13 0.59 -13.78
N VAL A 336 -10.36 1.39 -13.06
CA VAL A 336 -10.44 2.86 -13.07
C VAL A 336 -9.09 3.38 -13.58
N GLU A 337 -9.07 3.99 -14.76
CA GLU A 337 -7.87 4.60 -15.34
C GLU A 337 -7.60 5.97 -14.72
N ALA A 338 -7.22 5.96 -13.45
CA ALA A 338 -6.88 7.17 -12.71
C ALA A 338 -5.41 7.56 -12.88
N ASP A 339 -5.12 8.85 -12.71
CA ASP A 339 -3.76 9.35 -12.59
C ASP A 339 -3.06 8.84 -11.32
N ALA A 340 -1.78 9.18 -11.14
CA ALA A 340 -1.01 8.74 -9.97
C ALA A 340 -1.57 9.29 -8.64
N GLY A 341 -2.35 10.37 -8.70
CA GLY A 341 -3.08 10.96 -7.57
C GLY A 341 -4.45 10.33 -7.32
N ASN A 342 -4.78 9.23 -8.00
CA ASN A 342 -6.08 8.56 -7.98
C ASN A 342 -7.24 9.46 -8.46
N ARG A 343 -6.99 10.33 -9.45
CA ARG A 343 -7.99 11.27 -9.99
C ARG A 343 -8.30 11.04 -11.46
N LEU A 344 -9.52 11.42 -11.83
CA LEU A 344 -9.99 11.56 -13.21
C LEU A 344 -10.38 13.02 -13.49
N PRO A 345 -10.33 13.47 -14.76
CA PRO A 345 -10.74 14.83 -15.10
C PRO A 345 -12.22 15.09 -14.80
N ALA A 346 -12.52 16.23 -14.19
CA ALA A 346 -13.87 16.77 -14.04
C ALA A 346 -14.42 17.31 -15.37
N GLY A 347 -15.75 17.44 -15.48
CA GLY A 347 -16.41 18.01 -16.67
C GLY A 347 -16.28 17.17 -17.94
N ARG A 348 -15.95 15.88 -17.81
CA ARG A 348 -15.79 14.94 -18.92
C ARG A 348 -16.46 13.61 -18.58
N GLN A 349 -16.80 12.88 -19.64
CA GLN A 349 -17.18 11.48 -19.54
C GLN A 349 -15.98 10.61 -19.17
N ALA A 350 -16.20 9.63 -18.30
CA ALA A 350 -15.26 8.57 -17.94
C ALA A 350 -15.90 7.19 -18.12
N ARG A 351 -15.07 6.19 -18.42
CA ARG A 351 -15.46 4.78 -18.52
C ARG A 351 -14.81 4.01 -17.40
N ILE A 352 -15.63 3.33 -16.60
CA ILE A 352 -15.17 2.50 -15.48
C ILE A 352 -15.48 1.03 -15.81
N GLY A 353 -14.45 0.19 -15.87
CA GLY A 353 -14.65 -1.24 -16.03
C GLY A 353 -15.15 -1.86 -14.73
N LEU A 354 -16.13 -2.74 -14.83
CA LEU A 354 -16.73 -3.48 -13.72
C LEU A 354 -16.76 -4.96 -14.07
N SER A 355 -16.44 -5.82 -13.09
CA SER A 355 -16.68 -7.25 -13.22
C SER A 355 -17.08 -7.85 -11.88
N ALA A 356 -17.80 -8.98 -11.94
CA ALA A 356 -18.10 -9.77 -10.75
C ALA A 356 -17.49 -11.15 -10.86
N ARG A 357 -16.98 -11.65 -9.75
CA ARG A 357 -16.39 -12.99 -9.64
C ARG A 357 -16.76 -13.64 -8.33
N PHE A 358 -16.58 -14.95 -8.26
CA PHE A 358 -16.51 -15.66 -6.99
C PHE A 358 -15.06 -15.74 -6.48
N GLN A 359 -14.89 -16.43 -5.36
CA GLN A 359 -13.60 -16.81 -4.81
C GLN A 359 -12.85 -17.75 -5.76
N ASP A 360 -11.54 -17.84 -5.61
CA ASP A 360 -10.74 -18.77 -6.40
C ASP A 360 -11.18 -20.21 -6.16
N GLY A 361 -11.09 -21.04 -7.20
CA GLY A 361 -11.62 -22.41 -7.17
C GLY A 361 -13.13 -22.53 -7.47
N MET A 362 -13.86 -21.42 -7.62
CA MET A 362 -15.25 -21.43 -8.09
C MET A 362 -15.35 -21.09 -9.58
N ALA A 363 -16.39 -21.61 -10.25
CA ALA A 363 -16.70 -21.23 -11.63
C ALA A 363 -17.07 -19.74 -11.72
N THR A 364 -16.86 -19.12 -12.88
CA THR A 364 -17.29 -17.72 -13.12
C THR A 364 -18.80 -17.58 -12.90
N PRO A 365 -19.28 -16.56 -12.16
CA PRO A 365 -20.71 -16.34 -11.98
C PRO A 365 -21.40 -15.97 -13.29
N ASP A 366 -22.62 -16.47 -13.48
CA ASP A 366 -23.50 -15.99 -14.54
C ASP A 366 -24.30 -14.78 -14.03
N VAL A 367 -23.79 -13.59 -14.31
CA VAL A 367 -24.33 -12.32 -13.81
C VAL A 367 -25.59 -11.95 -14.57
N ARG A 368 -26.73 -11.94 -13.88
CA ARG A 368 -28.04 -11.54 -14.41
C ARG A 368 -28.21 -10.02 -14.48
N SER A 369 -27.70 -9.29 -13.49
CA SER A 369 -27.85 -7.84 -13.39
C SER A 369 -26.60 -7.20 -12.79
N MET A 370 -26.17 -6.09 -13.38
CA MET A 370 -25.14 -5.19 -12.85
C MET A 370 -25.67 -3.76 -12.95
N LYS A 371 -25.68 -3.03 -11.84
CA LYS A 371 -26.14 -1.63 -11.77
C LYS A 371 -25.12 -0.79 -11.03
N ALA A 372 -24.95 0.46 -11.45
CA ALA A 372 -24.04 1.39 -10.81
C ALA A 372 -24.69 2.75 -10.59
N TRP A 373 -24.25 3.43 -9.54
CA TRP A 373 -24.58 4.81 -9.24
C TRP A 373 -23.33 5.58 -8.86
N ALA A 374 -23.33 6.87 -9.17
CA ALA A 374 -22.30 7.81 -8.78
C ALA A 374 -22.88 8.92 -7.90
N SER A 375 -22.08 9.39 -6.96
CA SER A 375 -22.38 10.52 -6.10
C SER A 375 -21.18 11.46 -6.04
N TYR A 376 -21.45 12.76 -5.91
CA TYR A 376 -20.46 13.84 -5.86
C TYR A 376 -20.56 14.67 -4.57
N ASP A 377 -21.28 14.15 -3.58
CA ASP A 377 -21.60 14.78 -2.30
C ASP A 377 -21.45 13.82 -1.11
N ASP A 378 -20.49 12.89 -1.21
CA ASP A 378 -20.20 11.82 -0.25
C ASP A 378 -21.42 10.90 0.03
N GLY A 379 -22.17 10.54 -1.02
CA GLY A 379 -23.23 9.54 -0.97
C GLY A 379 -24.58 10.05 -0.48
N ARG A 380 -24.77 11.37 -0.36
CA ARG A 380 -26.07 11.95 0.04
C ARG A 380 -27.09 11.87 -1.09
N THR A 381 -26.66 12.11 -2.33
CA THR A 381 -27.48 11.94 -3.53
C THR A 381 -26.80 10.99 -4.52
N TRP A 382 -27.59 10.15 -5.18
CA TRP A 382 -27.11 9.12 -6.10
C TRP A 382 -27.72 9.31 -7.49
N ARG A 383 -26.87 9.29 -8.51
CA ARG A 383 -27.28 9.31 -9.93
C ARG A 383 -27.02 7.95 -10.53
N ALA A 384 -28.01 7.38 -11.22
CA ALA A 384 -27.83 6.15 -11.96
C ALA A 384 -26.82 6.34 -13.09
N VAL A 385 -25.99 5.33 -13.31
CA VAL A 385 -24.94 5.29 -14.35
C VAL A 385 -25.35 4.28 -15.41
N ASP A 386 -25.11 4.60 -16.70
CA ASP A 386 -25.34 3.65 -17.79
C ASP A 386 -24.29 2.54 -17.70
N VAL A 387 -24.74 1.29 -17.53
CA VAL A 387 -23.88 0.11 -17.43
C VAL A 387 -24.19 -0.82 -18.58
N LYS A 388 -23.19 -1.05 -19.44
CA LYS A 388 -23.30 -1.94 -20.60
C LYS A 388 -22.44 -3.17 -20.42
N ARG A 389 -22.98 -4.33 -20.77
CA ARG A 389 -22.22 -5.58 -20.77
C ARG A 389 -21.25 -5.60 -21.96
N THR A 390 -19.99 -5.91 -21.69
CA THR A 390 -18.89 -6.05 -22.66
C THR A 390 -18.27 -7.44 -22.51
N GLY A 391 -18.84 -8.43 -23.23
CA GLY A 391 -18.48 -9.83 -23.07
C GLY A 391 -18.86 -10.38 -21.68
N LYS A 392 -17.86 -10.77 -20.89
CA LYS A 392 -18.03 -11.22 -19.49
C LYS A 392 -17.88 -10.08 -18.46
N SER A 393 -17.52 -8.89 -18.89
CA SER A 393 -17.36 -7.70 -18.05
C SER A 393 -18.47 -6.68 -18.35
N TYR A 394 -18.42 -5.56 -17.65
CA TYR A 394 -19.33 -4.44 -17.80
C TYR A 394 -18.52 -3.13 -17.87
N GLU A 395 -19.06 -2.16 -18.58
CA GLU A 395 -18.51 -0.80 -18.65
C GLU A 395 -19.57 0.18 -18.14
N ALA A 396 -19.21 0.97 -17.14
CA ALA A 396 -20.04 2.03 -16.57
C ALA A 396 -19.59 3.38 -17.15
N THR A 397 -20.51 4.12 -17.78
CA THR A 397 -20.22 5.42 -18.41
C THR A 397 -20.69 6.55 -17.50
N ILE A 398 -19.76 7.29 -16.90
CA ILE A 398 -20.03 8.33 -15.90
C ILE A 398 -19.74 9.71 -16.48
N GLU A 399 -20.74 10.59 -16.46
CA GLU A 399 -20.56 12.01 -16.80
C GLU A 399 -20.14 12.80 -15.55
N HIS A 400 -18.87 13.20 -15.46
CA HIS A 400 -18.41 14.01 -14.34
C HIS A 400 -18.90 15.47 -14.46
N PRO A 401 -19.55 16.03 -13.42
CA PRO A 401 -19.85 17.45 -13.36
C PRO A 401 -18.58 18.31 -13.40
N ALA A 402 -18.74 19.61 -13.61
CA ALA A 402 -17.66 20.57 -13.37
C ALA A 402 -17.20 20.50 -11.91
N LEU A 403 -15.89 20.66 -11.66
CA LEU A 403 -15.28 20.43 -10.34
C LEU A 403 -15.96 21.21 -9.21
N GLY A 404 -16.32 22.48 -9.45
CA GLY A 404 -16.99 23.35 -8.48
C GLY A 404 -18.41 22.94 -8.09
N ALA A 405 -19.02 21.98 -8.80
CA ALA A 405 -20.32 21.40 -8.48
C ALA A 405 -20.20 20.08 -7.68
N THR A 406 -19.00 19.77 -7.19
CA THR A 406 -18.67 18.52 -6.49
C THR A 406 -17.88 18.81 -5.22
N ASN A 407 -17.71 17.80 -4.36
CA ASN A 407 -16.75 17.83 -3.26
C ASN A 407 -15.32 17.39 -3.68
N SER A 408 -15.00 17.38 -4.98
CA SER A 408 -13.75 16.89 -5.58
C SER A 408 -13.54 15.37 -5.54
N TYR A 409 -14.55 14.58 -5.16
CA TYR A 409 -14.48 13.12 -5.13
C TYR A 409 -15.72 12.51 -5.77
N VAL A 410 -15.59 11.24 -6.19
CA VAL A 410 -16.72 10.42 -6.64
C VAL A 410 -16.90 9.27 -5.66
N ALA A 411 -18.11 9.12 -5.13
CA ALA A 411 -18.53 7.90 -4.47
C ALA A 411 -19.24 6.98 -5.47
N LEU A 412 -18.98 5.68 -5.38
CA LEU A 412 -19.59 4.67 -6.24
C LEU A 412 -20.46 3.74 -5.40
N ARG A 413 -21.61 3.36 -5.95
CA ARG A 413 -22.40 2.23 -5.48
C ARG A 413 -22.59 1.27 -6.64
N VAL A 414 -22.28 0.00 -6.44
CA VAL A 414 -22.43 -1.04 -7.46
C VAL A 414 -23.17 -2.23 -6.88
N GLN A 415 -24.17 -2.69 -7.62
CA GLN A 415 -24.95 -3.88 -7.31
C GLN A 415 -24.79 -4.93 -8.39
N ALA A 416 -24.47 -6.17 -8.00
CA ALA A 416 -24.48 -7.32 -8.89
C ALA A 416 -25.36 -8.44 -8.34
N THR A 417 -26.00 -9.19 -9.23
CA THR A 417 -26.78 -10.38 -8.89
C THR A 417 -26.59 -11.45 -9.95
N ASP A 418 -26.30 -12.67 -9.54
CA ASP A 418 -26.19 -13.82 -10.45
C ASP A 418 -27.55 -14.49 -10.72
N THR A 419 -27.55 -15.51 -11.57
CA THR A 419 -28.76 -16.30 -11.87
C THR A 419 -29.16 -17.27 -10.76
N ALA A 420 -28.26 -17.56 -9.81
CA ALA A 420 -28.53 -18.39 -8.62
C ALA A 420 -29.11 -17.59 -7.45
N GLY A 421 -29.22 -16.26 -7.57
CA GLY A 421 -29.76 -15.37 -6.55
C GLY A 421 -28.73 -14.86 -5.53
N ASN A 422 -27.44 -15.14 -5.72
CA ASN A 422 -26.39 -14.50 -4.94
C ASN A 422 -26.23 -13.06 -5.40
N ALA A 423 -26.00 -12.14 -4.47
CA ALA A 423 -25.92 -10.72 -4.73
C ALA A 423 -24.85 -10.02 -3.89
N VAL A 424 -24.35 -8.90 -4.41
CA VAL A 424 -23.51 -7.96 -3.69
C VAL A 424 -24.01 -6.53 -3.94
N ASP A 425 -24.08 -5.72 -2.88
CA ASP A 425 -24.32 -4.27 -2.94
C ASP A 425 -23.16 -3.58 -2.21
N GLN A 426 -22.31 -2.89 -2.95
CA GLN A 426 -21.12 -2.25 -2.43
C GLN A 426 -21.15 -0.75 -2.70
N THR A 427 -21.11 0.03 -1.62
CA THR A 427 -20.91 1.48 -1.64
C THR A 427 -19.49 1.79 -1.17
N VAL A 428 -18.78 2.62 -1.93
CA VAL A 428 -17.45 3.15 -1.59
C VAL A 428 -17.48 4.67 -1.70
N LEU A 429 -17.32 5.35 -0.57
CA LEU A 429 -17.17 6.79 -0.51
C LEU A 429 -15.77 7.18 -0.97
N ARG A 430 -15.69 8.26 -1.76
CA ARG A 430 -14.43 8.74 -2.37
C ARG A 430 -13.68 7.60 -3.05
N ALA A 431 -14.38 6.85 -3.90
CA ALA A 431 -13.82 5.74 -4.67
C ALA A 431 -12.65 6.17 -5.56
N TYR A 432 -12.70 7.40 -6.08
CA TYR A 432 -11.60 8.11 -6.74
C TYR A 432 -11.85 9.62 -6.68
N GLY A 433 -10.85 10.42 -7.06
CA GLY A 433 -10.88 11.88 -7.02
C GLY A 433 -11.21 12.51 -8.37
N LEU A 434 -11.57 13.79 -8.34
CA LEU A 434 -11.67 14.63 -9.53
C LEU A 434 -10.57 15.69 -9.52
N SER A 435 -10.08 16.04 -10.71
CA SER A 435 -9.10 17.10 -10.93
C SER A 435 -9.59 18.07 -12.02
N SER A 436 -9.09 19.31 -11.97
CA SER A 436 -9.06 20.14 -13.18
C SER A 436 -8.15 19.46 -14.22
N LYS A 437 -8.43 19.68 -15.50
CA LYS A 437 -7.62 19.13 -16.60
C LYS A 437 -6.13 19.38 -16.42
#